data_AF-A0A960UB01-F1
#
_entry.id   AF-A0A960UB01-F1
#
_cell.length_a   1.000
_cell.length_b   1.000
_cell.length_c   1.000
_cell.angle_alpha   90.00
_cell.angle_beta   90.00
_cell.angle_gamma   90.00
#
_symmetry.space_group_name_H-M   'P 1'
#
loop_
_entity.id
_entity.type
_entity.pdbx_description
1 polymer ?
#
loop_
_entity_poly.entity_id
_entity_poly.type
_entity_poly.pdbx_seq_one_letter_code
_entity_poly.pdbx_strand_id
1 'polypeptide(L)'
;MNYKKIPYLVFSLFLIFQTCEPAKPPVSFSPIQGFSEEVNNQLRSFFEDTKNHPDRKIAVFDGDGTVLGQAPHYLADECLYEVAKQKPEKKPEVIKKMVKLSNVSMDYVQLRVHFFEGDSLEYLRELGRTCYHKYYKGKVFSSMVSLIDNLKKHNFEVWIVTASPEAMYQKFLSE
;
A
#
# COMPACT_ATOMS: atom_id res chain seq x y z
N MET A 1 -39.35 -62.99 33.40
CA MET A 1 -38.79 -62.75 32.04
C MET A 1 -39.05 -61.28 31.70
N ASN A 2 -38.04 -60.43 31.43
CA ASN A 2 -37.23 -60.36 30.19
C ASN A 2 -38.12 -60.33 28.93
N TYR A 3 -38.19 -59.29 28.10
CA TYR A 3 -37.48 -57.98 28.04
C TYR A 3 -38.51 -56.88 27.64
N LYS A 4 -38.22 -55.58 27.37
CA LYS A 4 -36.97 -54.80 27.20
C LYS A 4 -37.26 -53.30 27.50
N LYS A 5 -36.26 -52.42 27.43
CA LYS A 5 -36.42 -50.96 27.26
C LYS A 5 -36.01 -50.56 25.83
N ILE A 6 -36.56 -49.48 25.28
CA ILE A 6 -35.88 -48.47 24.43
C ILE A 6 -36.77 -47.21 24.40
N PRO A 7 -36.23 -46.00 24.66
CA PRO A 7 -36.97 -44.75 24.52
C PRO A 7 -36.92 -44.22 23.07
N TYR A 8 -37.92 -43.44 22.68
CA TYR A 8 -37.92 -42.69 21.41
C TYR A 8 -36.92 -41.52 21.49
N LEU A 9 -35.66 -41.79 21.14
CA LEU A 9 -34.68 -40.75 20.88
C LEU A 9 -34.93 -40.18 19.47
N VAL A 10 -35.48 -38.97 19.37
CA VAL A 10 -35.69 -38.27 18.09
C VAL A 10 -34.33 -37.92 17.50
N PHE A 11 -33.89 -38.69 16.51
CA PHE A 11 -32.62 -38.48 15.82
C PHE A 11 -32.82 -37.42 14.73
N SER A 12 -32.57 -36.15 15.07
CA SER A 12 -32.58 -35.05 14.10
C SER A 12 -31.43 -35.23 13.09
N LEU A 13 -31.76 -35.73 11.90
CA LEU A 13 -30.81 -35.93 10.81
C LEU A 13 -30.43 -34.59 10.16
N PHE A 14 -29.43 -33.92 10.71
CA PHE A 14 -28.81 -32.75 10.07
C PHE A 14 -28.02 -33.20 8.82
N LEU A 15 -28.61 -33.06 7.63
CA LEU A 15 -27.86 -33.14 6.39
C LEU A 15 -26.92 -31.94 6.28
N ILE A 16 -25.63 -32.20 6.45
CA ILE A 16 -24.58 -31.22 6.13
C ILE A 16 -24.47 -31.15 4.60
N PHE A 17 -25.12 -30.16 4.00
CA PHE A 17 -24.83 -29.76 2.62
C PHE A 17 -23.43 -29.16 2.57
N GLN A 18 -22.42 -29.99 2.31
CA GLN A 18 -21.13 -29.50 1.84
C GLN A 18 -21.35 -28.92 0.43
N THR A 19 -21.56 -27.60 0.36
CA THR A 19 -21.43 -26.85 -0.88
C THR A 19 -19.98 -26.95 -1.33
N CYS A 20 -19.71 -27.84 -2.27
CA CYS A 20 -18.43 -27.87 -2.97
C CYS A 20 -18.34 -26.55 -3.76
N GLU A 21 -17.58 -25.57 -3.24
CA GLU A 21 -17.26 -24.38 -4.01
C GLU A 21 -16.58 -24.83 -5.31
N PRO A 22 -16.96 -24.30 -6.48
CA PRO A 22 -16.23 -24.59 -7.71
C PRO A 22 -14.77 -24.21 -7.50
N ALA A 23 -13.86 -25.14 -7.78
CA ALA A 23 -12.43 -24.93 -7.60
C ALA A 23 -12.02 -23.63 -8.32
N LYS A 24 -11.49 -22.67 -7.56
CA LYS A 24 -11.04 -21.39 -8.12
C LYS A 24 -10.06 -21.69 -9.26
N PRO A 25 -10.19 -21.02 -10.42
CA PRO A 25 -9.28 -21.28 -11.53
C PRO A 25 -7.83 -21.10 -11.07
N PRO A 26 -6.89 -21.92 -11.56
CA PRO A 26 -5.51 -21.91 -11.06
C PRO A 26 -4.92 -20.50 -11.19
N VAL A 27 -4.41 -20.00 -10.07
CA VAL A 27 -3.71 -18.70 -10.02
C VAL A 27 -2.56 -18.76 -11.02
N SER A 28 -2.52 -17.79 -11.93
CA SER A 28 -1.51 -17.68 -12.97
C SER A 28 -0.92 -16.27 -13.03
N PHE A 29 0.39 -16.21 -13.26
CA PHE A 29 1.12 -14.96 -13.45
C PHE A 29 0.66 -14.25 -14.74
N SER A 30 0.32 -12.97 -14.60
CA SER A 30 -0.04 -12.07 -15.70
C SER A 30 1.17 -11.19 -16.05
N PRO A 31 1.75 -11.27 -17.27
CA PRO A 31 2.88 -10.43 -17.65
C PRO A 31 2.61 -8.93 -17.48
N ILE A 32 3.61 -8.21 -16.99
CA ILE A 32 3.56 -6.78 -16.66
C ILE A 32 4.05 -5.99 -17.87
N GLN A 33 3.19 -5.10 -18.38
CA GLN A 33 3.53 -4.20 -19.46
C GLN A 33 4.62 -3.20 -19.02
N GLY A 34 5.60 -2.96 -19.91
CA GLY A 34 6.75 -2.07 -19.65
C GLY A 34 7.93 -2.76 -18.97
N PHE A 35 7.77 -3.97 -18.45
CA PHE A 35 8.89 -4.84 -18.07
C PHE A 35 9.39 -5.64 -19.27
N SER A 36 10.68 -5.97 -19.30
CA SER A 36 11.25 -6.85 -20.33
C SER A 36 10.69 -8.27 -20.23
N GLU A 37 10.85 -9.06 -21.28
CA GLU A 37 10.49 -10.47 -21.26
C GLU A 37 11.30 -11.23 -20.19
N GLU A 38 12.59 -10.93 -20.05
CA GLU A 38 13.47 -11.50 -19.03
C GLU A 38 12.94 -11.25 -17.61
N VAL A 39 12.59 -10.00 -17.27
CA VAL A 39 12.03 -9.66 -15.94
C VAL A 39 10.69 -10.36 -15.72
N ASN A 40 9.83 -10.43 -16.74
CA ASN A 40 8.57 -11.17 -16.66
C ASN A 40 8.77 -12.68 -16.46
N ASN A 41 9.80 -13.27 -17.06
CA ASN A 41 10.15 -14.67 -16.91
C ASN A 41 10.74 -14.94 -15.50
N GLN A 42 11.61 -14.06 -14.98
CA GLN A 42 12.13 -14.14 -13.62
C GLN A 42 11.00 -14.07 -12.57
N LEU A 43 10.06 -13.12 -12.73
CA LEU A 43 8.90 -13.01 -11.86
C LEU A 43 7.99 -14.24 -11.93
N ARG A 44 7.74 -14.80 -13.14
CA ARG A 44 6.97 -16.03 -13.30
C ARG A 44 7.59 -17.19 -12.52
N SER A 45 8.91 -17.39 -12.64
CA SER A 45 9.62 -18.44 -11.89
C SER A 45 9.51 -18.23 -10.38
N PHE A 46 9.75 -17.00 -9.90
CA PHE A 46 9.59 -16.65 -8.49
C PHE A 46 8.20 -16.99 -7.93
N PHE A 47 7.13 -16.76 -8.70
CA PHE A 47 5.76 -17.09 -8.27
C PHE A 47 5.48 -18.60 -8.21
N GLU A 48 6.04 -19.40 -9.11
CA GLU A 48 5.93 -20.86 -9.04
C GLU A 48 6.80 -21.45 -7.92
N ASP A 49 8.04 -20.98 -7.75
CA ASP A 49 8.96 -21.41 -6.68
C ASP A 49 8.42 -21.10 -5.28
N THR A 50 7.75 -19.95 -5.10
CA THR A 50 7.15 -19.51 -3.82
C THR A 50 5.68 -19.90 -3.65
N LYS A 51 5.11 -20.69 -4.57
CA LYS A 51 3.69 -21.06 -4.60
C LYS A 51 3.24 -21.77 -3.33
N ASN A 52 4.00 -22.78 -2.92
CA ASN A 52 3.75 -23.65 -1.77
C ASN A 52 4.57 -23.27 -0.52
N HIS A 53 5.13 -22.05 -0.47
CA HIS A 53 5.87 -21.59 0.70
C HIS A 53 4.95 -21.58 1.94
N PRO A 54 5.31 -22.22 3.06
CA PRO A 54 4.39 -22.42 4.19
C PRO A 54 4.16 -21.15 5.01
N ASP A 55 5.14 -20.25 5.06
CA ASP A 55 5.08 -19.03 5.86
C ASP A 55 4.34 -17.87 5.17
N ARG A 56 3.98 -16.87 5.98
CA ARG A 56 3.39 -15.59 5.55
C ARG A 56 4.31 -14.89 4.53
N LYS A 57 3.81 -14.67 3.32
CA LYS A 57 4.51 -13.98 2.24
C LYS A 57 4.21 -12.49 2.28
N ILE A 58 5.25 -11.65 2.32
CA ILE A 58 5.14 -10.18 2.38
C ILE A 58 6.04 -9.58 1.31
N ALA A 59 5.49 -8.66 0.52
CA ALA A 59 6.25 -7.78 -0.36
C ALA A 59 6.19 -6.34 0.16
N VAL A 60 7.35 -5.69 0.25
CA VAL A 60 7.48 -4.31 0.73
C VAL A 60 7.95 -3.42 -0.41
N PHE A 61 7.26 -2.31 -0.62
CA PHE A 61 7.61 -1.28 -1.60
C PHE A 61 7.92 0.03 -0.91
N ASP A 62 8.87 0.78 -1.44
CA ASP A 62 9.02 2.20 -1.12
C ASP A 62 7.92 3.04 -1.81
N GLY A 63 7.70 4.26 -1.33
CA GLY A 63 6.68 5.18 -1.82
C GLY A 63 7.13 5.97 -3.06
N ASP A 64 7.78 7.11 -2.81
CA ASP A 64 8.27 8.02 -3.82
C ASP A 64 9.39 7.38 -4.66
N GLY A 65 9.38 7.56 -5.98
CA GLY A 65 10.35 6.96 -6.89
C GLY A 65 10.10 5.48 -7.21
N THR A 66 9.39 4.75 -6.33
CA THR A 66 9.14 3.31 -6.47
C THR A 66 7.72 2.99 -6.92
N VAL A 67 6.66 3.36 -6.17
CA VAL A 67 5.25 3.21 -6.62
C VAL A 67 4.68 4.50 -7.23
N LEU A 68 5.20 5.65 -6.82
CA LEU A 68 4.77 6.99 -7.24
C LEU A 68 5.94 7.77 -7.87
N GLY A 69 5.74 8.35 -9.06
CA GLY A 69 6.74 9.19 -9.70
C GLY A 69 7.07 10.47 -8.92
N GLN A 70 8.32 10.58 -8.45
CA GLN A 70 8.83 11.64 -7.57
C GLN A 70 9.35 12.91 -8.30
N ALA A 71 9.18 13.03 -9.62
CA ALA A 71 9.71 14.15 -10.39
C ALA A 71 8.66 15.28 -10.57
N PRO A 72 9.04 16.57 -10.48
CA PRO A 72 10.40 17.09 -10.20
C PRO A 72 10.80 17.07 -8.71
N HIS A 73 9.84 16.96 -7.79
CA HIS A 73 10.05 17.02 -6.33
C HIS A 73 9.16 15.98 -5.61
N TYR A 74 9.51 15.62 -4.37
CA TYR A 74 8.70 14.73 -3.52
C TYR A 74 7.32 15.34 -3.23
N LEU A 75 6.26 14.52 -3.23
CA LEU A 75 4.89 15.02 -2.97
C LEU A 75 4.79 15.73 -1.60
N ALA A 76 5.51 15.22 -0.59
CA ALA A 76 5.55 15.82 0.73
C ALA A 76 6.23 17.21 0.78
N ASP A 77 7.20 17.47 -0.11
CA ASP A 77 7.83 18.80 -0.25
C ASP A 77 6.85 19.78 -0.90
N GLU A 78 6.13 19.33 -1.93
CA GLU A 78 5.15 20.14 -2.65
C GLU A 78 3.97 20.54 -1.77
N CYS A 79 3.51 19.63 -0.90
CA CYS A 79 2.52 19.94 0.13
C CYS A 79 3.04 20.95 1.15
N LEU A 80 4.29 20.84 1.61
CA LEU A 80 4.89 21.81 2.53
C LEU A 80 5.02 23.19 1.88
N TYR A 81 5.51 23.24 0.64
CA TYR A 81 5.68 24.47 -0.11
C TYR A 81 4.35 25.20 -0.35
N GLU A 82 3.29 24.49 -0.76
CA GLU A 82 1.95 25.09 -0.93
C GLU A 82 1.44 25.69 0.39
N VAL A 83 1.56 24.96 1.51
CA VAL A 83 1.10 25.46 2.81
C VAL A 83 1.94 26.64 3.29
N ALA A 84 3.27 26.58 3.18
CA ALA A 84 4.16 27.69 3.55
C ALA A 84 3.94 28.94 2.70
N LYS A 85 3.62 28.78 1.41
CA LYS A 85 3.27 29.87 0.50
C LYS A 85 1.92 30.50 0.80
N GLN A 86 0.93 29.70 1.20
CA GLN A 86 -0.42 30.17 1.56
C GLN A 86 -0.49 30.76 2.98
N LYS A 87 0.41 30.33 3.87
CA LYS A 87 0.47 30.70 5.29
C LYS A 87 1.92 31.05 5.71
N PRO A 88 2.49 32.16 5.22
CA PRO A 88 3.88 32.54 5.49
C PRO A 88 4.16 32.78 6.99
N GLU A 89 3.14 33.03 7.80
CA GLU A 89 3.20 33.14 9.26
C GLU A 89 3.34 31.79 9.98
N LYS A 90 3.09 30.66 9.30
CA LYS A 90 3.21 29.32 9.90
C LYS A 90 4.68 28.92 10.03
N LYS A 91 5.18 28.91 11.27
CA LYS A 91 6.53 28.45 11.66
C LYS A 91 7.65 28.97 10.72
N PRO A 92 7.78 30.29 10.46
CA PRO A 92 8.72 30.83 9.47
C PRO A 92 10.19 30.49 9.78
N GLU A 93 10.56 30.36 11.05
CA GLU A 93 11.92 29.95 11.46
C GLU A 93 12.24 28.47 11.13
N VAL A 94 11.23 27.61 10.93
CA VAL A 94 11.44 26.25 10.39
C VAL A 94 11.79 26.34 8.91
N ILE A 95 10.98 27.05 8.12
CA ILE A 95 11.22 27.26 6.68
C ILE A 95 12.59 27.89 6.42
N LYS A 96 12.96 28.93 7.19
CA LYS A 96 14.25 29.63 7.11
C LYS A 96 15.47 28.75 7.42
N LYS A 97 15.30 27.64 8.15
CA LYS A 97 16.30 26.58 8.29
C LYS A 97 16.27 25.63 7.09
N MET A 98 15.09 25.13 6.73
CA MET A 98 14.91 24.15 5.64
C MET A 98 15.46 24.61 4.29
N VAL A 99 15.28 25.87 3.91
CA VAL A 99 15.77 26.41 2.62
C VAL A 99 17.30 26.38 2.44
N LYS A 100 18.06 26.07 3.51
CA LYS A 100 19.53 25.94 3.48
C LYS A 100 20.02 24.48 3.44
N LEU A 101 19.09 23.52 3.48
CA LEU A 101 19.38 22.10 3.61
C LEU A 101 18.99 21.36 2.33
N SER A 102 19.65 20.22 2.08
CA SER A 102 19.21 19.28 1.04
C SER A 102 17.91 18.60 1.47
N ASN A 103 16.94 18.45 0.55
CA ASN A 103 15.64 17.86 0.85
C ASN A 103 15.67 16.33 1.13
N VAL A 104 16.83 15.70 0.95
CA VAL A 104 17.11 14.31 1.36
C VAL A 104 17.98 14.20 2.62
N SER A 105 18.33 15.33 3.27
CA SER A 105 19.05 15.29 4.55
C SER A 105 18.11 14.96 5.72
N MET A 106 18.63 14.27 6.74
CA MET A 106 17.87 13.92 7.95
C MET A 106 17.26 15.17 8.60
N ASP A 107 18.05 16.22 8.77
CA ASP A 107 17.61 17.51 9.33
C ASP A 107 16.43 18.11 8.55
N TYR A 108 16.46 18.06 7.22
CA TYR A 108 15.35 18.56 6.40
C TYR A 108 14.10 17.71 6.59
N VAL A 109 14.21 16.38 6.56
CA VAL A 109 13.06 15.47 6.71
C VAL A 109 12.44 15.62 8.10
N GLN A 110 13.25 15.77 9.16
CA GLN A 110 12.76 16.08 10.51
C GLN A 110 12.07 17.45 10.57
N LEU A 111 12.66 18.49 9.97
CA LEU A 111 12.03 19.81 9.91
C LEU A 111 10.72 19.81 9.10
N ARG A 112 10.59 18.95 8.07
CA ARG A 112 9.32 18.71 7.36
C ARG A 112 8.24 18.24 8.33
N VAL A 113 8.55 17.29 9.21
CA VAL A 113 7.61 16.84 10.27
C VAL A 113 7.31 17.97 11.27
N HIS A 114 8.33 18.68 11.75
CA HIS A 114 8.14 19.81 12.68
C HIS A 114 7.33 20.97 12.08
N PHE A 115 7.31 21.16 10.76
CA PHE A 115 6.45 22.17 10.13
C PHE A 115 4.95 21.86 10.33
N PHE A 116 4.59 20.58 10.33
CA PHE A 116 3.20 20.09 10.47
C PHE A 116 2.82 19.67 11.91
N GLU A 117 3.77 19.62 12.85
CA GLU A 117 3.50 19.39 14.27
C GLU A 117 2.44 20.39 14.79
N GLY A 118 1.37 19.85 15.36
CA GLY A 118 0.20 20.59 15.86
C GLY A 118 -1.01 20.57 14.92
N ASP A 119 -0.85 20.17 13.65
CA ASP A 119 -1.97 19.94 12.75
C ASP A 119 -2.68 18.60 13.06
N SER A 120 -3.94 18.47 12.65
CA SER A 120 -4.68 17.21 12.77
C SER A 120 -4.25 16.19 11.70
N LEU A 121 -4.28 14.90 12.05
CA LEU A 121 -3.96 13.82 11.12
C LEU A 121 -4.84 13.83 9.86
N GLU A 122 -6.12 14.20 10.02
CA GLU A 122 -7.07 14.28 8.90
C GLU A 122 -6.78 15.45 7.96
N TYR A 123 -6.29 16.58 8.48
CA TYR A 123 -5.81 17.68 7.64
C TYR A 123 -4.61 17.24 6.78
N LEU A 124 -3.64 16.51 7.35
CA LEU A 124 -2.47 16.03 6.60
C LEU A 124 -2.86 15.01 5.52
N ARG A 125 -3.83 14.15 5.81
CA ARG A 125 -4.41 13.20 4.83
C ARG A 125 -5.09 13.91 3.67
N GLU A 126 -5.92 14.91 3.93
CA GLU A 126 -6.61 15.63 2.85
C GLU A 126 -5.67 16.57 2.09
N LEU A 127 -4.69 17.16 2.76
CA LEU A 127 -3.61 17.91 2.12
C LEU A 127 -2.87 17.04 1.11
N GLY A 128 -2.36 15.88 1.54
CA GLY A 128 -1.63 14.95 0.66
C GLY A 128 -2.47 14.43 -0.52
N ARG A 129 -3.73 14.08 -0.27
CA ARG A 129 -4.69 13.71 -1.33
C ARG A 129 -4.93 14.85 -2.33
N THR A 130 -5.02 16.08 -1.84
CA THR A 130 -5.19 17.29 -2.66
C THR A 130 -3.93 17.57 -3.51
N CYS A 131 -2.74 17.50 -2.90
CA CYS A 131 -1.46 17.61 -3.63
C CYS A 131 -1.35 16.56 -4.73
N TYR A 132 -1.70 15.30 -4.42
CA TYR A 132 -1.70 14.21 -5.40
C TYR A 132 -2.60 14.55 -6.59
N HIS A 133 -3.88 14.86 -6.34
CA HIS A 133 -4.85 15.16 -7.39
C HIS A 133 -4.49 16.39 -8.23
N LYS A 134 -3.81 17.39 -7.64
CA LYS A 134 -3.42 18.64 -8.30
C LYS A 134 -2.13 18.52 -9.12
N TYR A 135 -1.14 17.76 -8.64
CA TYR A 135 0.24 17.78 -9.18
C TYR A 135 0.87 16.41 -9.52
N TYR A 136 0.30 15.31 -9.02
CA TYR A 136 0.84 13.95 -9.19
C TYR A 136 -0.17 12.94 -9.76
N LYS A 137 -1.38 13.38 -10.14
CA LYS A 137 -2.41 12.52 -10.73
C LYS A 137 -1.85 11.79 -11.95
N GLY A 138 -1.93 10.46 -11.94
CA GLY A 138 -1.41 9.61 -13.01
C GLY A 138 0.11 9.35 -12.95
N LYS A 139 0.82 9.80 -11.91
CA LYS A 139 2.23 9.43 -11.66
C LYS A 139 2.40 8.10 -10.90
N VAL A 140 1.32 7.43 -10.48
CA VAL A 140 1.42 6.06 -9.97
C VAL A 140 1.81 5.13 -11.12
N PHE A 141 2.86 4.33 -10.94
CA PHE A 141 3.37 3.47 -12.02
C PHE A 141 2.45 2.27 -12.25
N SER A 142 1.82 2.20 -13.42
CA SER A 142 0.91 1.10 -13.80
C SER A 142 1.59 -0.28 -13.83
N SER A 143 2.90 -0.33 -14.07
CA SER A 143 3.71 -1.54 -13.93
C SER A 143 3.81 -2.02 -12.48
N MET A 144 3.91 -1.10 -11.50
CA MET A 144 3.87 -1.47 -10.08
C MET A 144 2.48 -1.93 -9.65
N VAL A 145 1.40 -1.28 -10.13
CA VAL A 145 0.03 -1.77 -9.88
C VAL A 145 -0.13 -3.21 -10.38
N SER A 146 0.32 -3.49 -11.61
CA SER A 146 0.30 -4.84 -12.20
C SER A 146 1.15 -5.86 -11.43
N LEU A 147 2.28 -5.44 -10.85
CA LEU A 147 3.12 -6.28 -9.99
C LEU A 147 2.43 -6.57 -8.65
N ILE A 148 1.84 -5.56 -8.03
CA ILE A 148 1.08 -5.66 -6.78
C ILE A 148 -0.13 -6.57 -6.96
N ASP A 149 -0.81 -6.52 -8.09
CA ASP A 149 -1.92 -7.43 -8.41
C ASP A 149 -1.45 -8.88 -8.57
N ASN A 150 -0.30 -9.11 -9.21
CA ASN A 150 0.30 -10.45 -9.27
C ASN A 150 0.68 -10.96 -7.87
N LEU A 151 1.30 -10.12 -7.03
CA LEU A 151 1.64 -10.45 -5.65
C LEU A 151 0.39 -10.84 -4.83
N LYS A 152 -0.66 -10.01 -4.86
CA LYS A 152 -1.94 -10.28 -4.20
C LYS A 152 -2.59 -11.57 -4.69
N LYS A 153 -2.61 -11.83 -6.00
CA LYS A 153 -3.10 -13.08 -6.61
C LYS A 153 -2.38 -14.32 -6.06
N HIS A 154 -1.08 -14.23 -5.77
CA HIS A 154 -0.24 -15.32 -5.26
C HIS A 154 -0.11 -15.33 -3.71
N ASN A 155 -1.06 -14.71 -3.01
CA ASN A 155 -1.16 -14.64 -1.54
C ASN A 155 0.04 -13.96 -0.86
N PHE A 156 0.62 -12.93 -1.48
CA PHE A 156 1.49 -11.99 -0.79
C PHE A 156 0.65 -10.87 -0.17
N GLU A 157 0.91 -10.56 1.09
CA GLU A 157 0.58 -9.24 1.62
C GLU A 157 1.49 -8.19 0.99
N VAL A 158 0.95 -7.01 0.71
CA VAL A 158 1.68 -5.90 0.11
C VAL A 158 1.66 -4.71 1.05
N TRP A 159 2.85 -4.23 1.40
CA TRP A 159 3.08 -3.14 2.34
C TRP A 159 3.85 -2.02 1.62
N ILE A 160 3.47 -0.77 1.85
CA ILE A 160 4.22 0.40 1.37
C ILE A 160 4.88 1.05 2.60
N VAL A 161 6.19 1.18 2.57
CA VAL A 161 7.00 1.77 3.65
C VAL A 161 7.78 2.93 3.06
N THR A 162 7.35 4.15 3.36
CA THR A 162 7.94 5.39 2.83
C THR A 162 8.67 6.17 3.91
N ALA A 163 9.74 6.88 3.52
CA ALA A 163 10.42 7.86 4.37
C ALA A 163 9.66 9.21 4.47
N SER A 164 8.67 9.42 3.60
CA SER A 164 7.78 10.60 3.63
C SER A 164 6.69 10.44 4.72
N PRO A 165 6.07 11.53 5.20
CA PRO A 165 5.02 11.44 6.23
C PRO A 165 3.80 10.63 5.76
N GLU A 166 3.67 9.39 6.26
CA GLU A 166 2.66 8.39 5.84
C GLU A 166 1.24 8.96 5.68
N ALA A 167 0.84 9.82 6.62
CA ALA A 167 -0.46 10.48 6.64
C ALA A 167 -0.82 11.15 5.30
N MET A 168 0.14 11.78 4.62
CA MET A 168 -0.09 12.45 3.33
C MET A 168 -0.31 11.48 2.16
N TYR A 169 0.15 10.23 2.30
CA TYR A 169 0.13 9.23 1.24
C TYR A 169 -1.03 8.26 1.41
N GLN A 170 -1.44 8.00 2.66
CA GLN A 170 -2.40 6.96 3.02
C GLN A 170 -3.72 7.00 2.24
N LYS A 171 -4.32 8.18 2.02
CA LYS A 171 -5.60 8.27 1.27
C LYS A 171 -5.42 7.83 -0.19
N PHE A 172 -4.61 8.51 -0.99
CA PHE A 172 -4.53 8.22 -2.43
C PHE A 172 -3.83 6.90 -2.79
N LEU A 173 -3.06 6.30 -1.87
CA LEU A 173 -2.51 4.95 -2.03
C LEU A 173 -3.49 3.83 -1.61
N SER A 174 -4.65 4.17 -1.07
CA SER A 174 -5.73 3.22 -0.71
C SER A 174 -7.04 3.45 -1.47
N GLU A 175 -7.05 4.40 -2.41
CA GLU A 175 -8.09 4.62 -3.44
C GLU A 175 -7.98 3.58 -4.57
#